data_AF-A0A1M6TBW0-F1
#
_entry.id   AF-A0A1M6TBW0-F1
#
_cell.length_a   1.000
_cell.length_b   1.000
_cell.length_c   1.000
_cell.angle_alpha   90.00
_cell.angle_beta   90.00
_cell.angle_gamma   90.00
#
_symmetry.space_group_name_H-M   'P 1'
#
loop_
_entity.id
_entity.type
_entity.pdbx_description
1 polymer ?
#
loop_
_entity_poly.entity_id
_entity_poly.type
_entity_poly.pdbx_seq_one_letter_code
_entity_poly.pdbx_strand_id
1 'polypeptide(L)'
;MKHKDREKERFLMLCGQKDRALILGEEKLKIRDFDRLTYLTDYLGFQDFNLEFWFERAMEFKEEFERIEKYIMEADVFYCEEIIEDALEMSRLWIKDFYEAVPNEEARRIVAKLIDKQDTGMIMEITGQADTL
;
A
#
# COMPACT_ATOMS: atom_id res chain seq x y z
N MET A 1 16.40 -13.06 12.69
CA MET A 1 15.40 -12.12 12.17
C MET A 1 14.58 -12.84 11.13
N LYS A 2 13.25 -12.91 11.28
CA LYS A 2 12.38 -13.51 10.24
C LYS A 2 12.40 -12.60 9.00
N HIS A 3 12.06 -13.15 7.82
CA HIS A 3 12.09 -12.37 6.58
C HIS A 3 11.22 -11.10 6.67
N LYS A 4 9.98 -11.26 7.15
CA LYS A 4 9.03 -10.19 7.49
C LYS A 4 9.58 -9.09 8.41
N ASP A 5 10.36 -9.44 9.44
CA ASP A 5 10.94 -8.45 10.37
C ASP A 5 11.93 -7.54 9.62
N ARG A 6 12.69 -8.11 8.68
CA ARG A 6 13.63 -7.35 7.82
C ARG A 6 12.89 -6.46 6.83
N GLU A 7 11.76 -6.93 6.29
CA GLU A 7 10.90 -6.12 5.42
C GLU A 7 10.29 -4.95 6.18
N LYS A 8 9.75 -5.20 7.38
CA LYS A 8 9.22 -4.15 8.26
C LYS A 8 10.27 -3.08 8.57
N GLU A 9 11.47 -3.49 8.96
CA GLU A 9 12.58 -2.55 9.23
C GLU A 9 12.95 -1.73 7.98
N ARG A 10 13.05 -2.38 6.81
CA ARG A 10 13.33 -1.70 5.54
C ARG A 10 12.23 -0.72 5.18
N PHE A 11 10.96 -1.12 5.27
CA PHE A 11 9.85 -0.24 4.97
C PHE A 11 9.82 0.97 5.92
N LEU A 12 9.99 0.73 7.23
CA LEU A 12 10.10 1.79 8.23
C LEU A 12 11.22 2.79 7.90
N MET A 13 12.38 2.34 7.39
CA MET A 13 13.45 3.24 6.96
C MET A 13 13.03 4.20 5.84
N LEU A 14 12.09 3.79 4.97
CA LEU A 14 11.59 4.59 3.85
C LEU A 14 10.44 5.53 4.24
N CYS A 15 9.67 5.18 5.27
CA CYS A 15 8.49 5.93 5.69
C CYS A 15 8.78 7.38 6.15
N GLY A 16 7.87 8.31 5.89
CA GLY A 16 7.84 9.59 6.61
C GLY A 16 7.50 9.44 8.09
N GLN A 17 7.59 10.52 8.87
CA GLN A 17 7.34 10.48 10.32
C GLN A 17 5.94 9.93 10.67
N LYS A 18 4.90 10.38 9.96
CA LYS A 18 3.52 9.94 10.21
C LYS A 18 3.35 8.43 10.01
N ASP A 19 3.82 7.91 8.88
CA ASP A 19 3.68 6.48 8.55
C ASP A 19 4.45 5.60 9.55
N ARG A 20 5.63 6.04 10.02
CA ARG A 20 6.36 5.33 11.08
C ARG A 20 5.55 5.27 12.37
N ALA A 21 5.00 6.40 12.82
CA ALA A 21 4.23 6.46 14.07
C ALA A 21 3.02 5.52 14.02
N LEU A 22 2.32 5.45 12.89
CA LEU A 22 1.20 4.53 12.68
C LEU A 22 1.63 3.06 12.74
N ILE A 23 2.71 2.68 12.04
CA ILE A 23 3.20 1.30 11.97
C ILE A 23 3.74 0.82 13.31
N LEU A 24 4.42 1.71 14.06
CA LEU A 24 4.95 1.43 15.39
C LEU A 24 3.87 1.44 16.49
N GLY A 25 2.65 1.88 16.16
CA GLY A 25 1.54 1.98 17.12
C GLY A 25 1.66 3.17 18.07
N GLU A 26 2.47 4.16 17.73
CA GLU A 26 2.60 5.42 18.45
C GLU A 26 1.38 6.33 18.21
N GLU A 27 0.76 6.22 17.04
CA GLU A 27 -0.50 6.86 16.69
C GLU A 27 -1.60 5.83 16.38
N LYS A 28 -2.86 6.20 16.67
CA LYS A 28 -4.01 5.35 16.39
C LYS A 28 -4.22 5.22 14.88
N LEU A 29 -4.17 3.99 14.40
CA LEU A 29 -4.46 3.63 13.01
C LEU A 29 -5.95 3.83 12.71
N LYS A 30 -6.28 4.50 11.60
CA LYS A 30 -7.65 4.61 11.08
C LYS A 30 -7.81 3.73 9.84
N ILE A 31 -9.04 3.37 9.48
CA ILE A 31 -9.30 2.51 8.31
C ILE A 31 -8.68 3.04 7.01
N ARG A 32 -8.70 4.37 6.79
CA ARG A 32 -8.04 4.99 5.62
C ARG A 32 -6.52 4.91 5.68
N ASP A 33 -5.93 4.99 6.88
CA ASP A 33 -4.48 4.82 7.05
C ASP A 33 -4.10 3.35 6.84
N PHE A 34 -4.93 2.41 7.33
CA PHE A 34 -4.75 0.97 7.12
C PHE A 34 -4.79 0.62 5.62
N ASP A 35 -5.85 1.01 4.91
CA ASP A 35 -6.03 0.77 3.47
C ASP A 35 -4.84 1.31 2.65
N ARG A 36 -4.47 2.58 2.90
CA ARG A 36 -3.31 3.20 2.27
C ARG A 36 -2.00 2.45 2.56
N LEU A 37 -1.75 2.08 3.81
CA LEU A 37 -0.50 1.39 4.18
C LEU A 37 -0.43 -0.04 3.64
N THR A 38 -1.56 -0.74 3.58
CA THR A 38 -1.64 -2.05 2.91
C THR A 38 -1.38 -1.91 1.42
N TYR A 39 -1.95 -0.90 0.75
CA TYR A 39 -1.64 -0.64 -0.65
C TYR A 39 -0.16 -0.34 -0.88
N LEU A 40 0.43 0.57 -0.11
CA LEU A 40 1.83 0.97 -0.28
C LEU A 40 2.83 -0.16 -0.04
N THR A 41 2.59 -0.99 0.97
CA THR A 41 3.48 -2.12 1.28
C THR A 41 3.42 -3.20 0.21
N ASP A 42 2.24 -3.47 -0.35
CA ASP A 42 2.08 -4.40 -1.48
C ASP A 42 2.72 -3.83 -2.76
N TYR A 43 2.36 -2.60 -3.14
CA TYR A 43 2.86 -1.93 -4.34
C TYR A 43 4.40 -1.79 -4.36
N LEU A 44 5.03 -1.53 -3.21
CA LEU A 44 6.50 -1.42 -3.11
C LEU A 44 7.21 -2.78 -2.91
N GLY A 45 6.47 -3.89 -2.90
CA GLY A 45 7.02 -5.24 -2.88
C GLY A 45 7.42 -5.77 -1.49
N PHE A 46 6.85 -5.26 -0.40
CA PHE A 46 7.06 -5.73 0.97
C PHE A 46 5.97 -6.74 1.37
N GLN A 47 5.85 -7.83 0.60
CA GLN A 47 4.71 -8.77 0.68
C GLN A 47 4.58 -9.49 2.02
N ASP A 48 5.68 -9.94 2.61
CA ASP A 48 5.61 -10.67 3.89
C ASP A 48 5.23 -9.74 5.04
N PHE A 49 5.76 -8.51 5.02
CA PHE A 49 5.36 -7.48 5.97
C PHE A 49 3.90 -7.03 5.74
N ASN A 50 3.46 -6.88 4.49
CA ASN A 50 2.09 -6.53 4.14
C ASN A 50 1.09 -7.54 4.73
N LEU A 51 1.31 -8.83 4.47
CA LEU A 51 0.44 -9.90 4.96
C LEU A 51 0.37 -9.91 6.49
N GLU A 52 1.51 -9.80 7.18
CA GLU A 52 1.54 -9.71 8.63
C GLU A 52 0.78 -8.48 9.14
N PHE A 53 1.06 -7.29 8.58
CA PHE A 53 0.39 -6.07 8.96
C PHE A 53 -1.13 -6.16 8.77
N TRP A 54 -1.58 -6.76 7.66
CA TRP A 54 -2.98 -7.00 7.40
C TRP A 54 -3.59 -7.93 8.45
N PHE A 55 -2.98 -9.10 8.72
CA PHE A 55 -3.50 -10.06 9.70
C PHE A 55 -3.53 -9.50 11.13
N GLU A 56 -2.53 -8.72 11.53
CA GLU A 56 -2.46 -8.14 12.87
C GLU A 56 -3.51 -7.03 13.08
N ARG A 57 -3.81 -6.26 12.03
CA ARG A 57 -4.59 -5.02 12.15
C ARG A 57 -6.02 -5.12 11.62
N ALA A 58 -6.33 -6.04 10.71
CA ALA A 58 -7.64 -6.11 10.06
C ALA A 58 -8.80 -6.25 11.07
N MET A 59 -8.58 -6.99 12.17
CA MET A 59 -9.60 -7.18 13.20
C MET A 59 -9.95 -5.89 13.96
N GLU A 60 -9.07 -4.89 13.98
CA GLU A 60 -9.37 -3.56 14.56
C GLU A 60 -10.48 -2.83 13.76
N PHE A 61 -10.72 -3.23 12.51
CA PHE A 61 -11.64 -2.59 11.57
C PHE A 61 -12.81 -3.47 11.14
N LYS A 62 -13.13 -4.53 11.90
CA LYS A 62 -14.21 -5.47 11.56
C LYS A 62 -15.55 -4.76 11.32
N GLU A 63 -15.91 -3.82 12.18
CA GLU A 63 -17.18 -3.09 12.05
C GLU A 63 -17.20 -2.17 10.84
N GLU A 64 -16.07 -1.53 10.52
CA GLU A 64 -15.91 -0.75 9.29
C GLU A 64 -16.10 -1.62 8.06
N PHE A 65 -15.48 -2.81 8.02
CA PHE A 65 -15.65 -3.75 6.90
C PHE A 65 -17.10 -4.19 6.75
N GLU A 66 -17.78 -4.56 7.84
CA GLU A 66 -19.20 -4.93 7.80
C GLU A 66 -20.08 -3.78 7.28
N ARG A 67 -19.77 -2.53 7.66
CA ARG A 67 -20.48 -1.34 7.14
C ARG A 67 -20.24 -1.13 5.65
N ILE A 68 -19.00 -1.29 5.20
CA ILE A 68 -18.64 -1.16 3.77
C ILE A 68 -19.32 -2.25 2.95
N GLU A 69 -19.24 -3.50 3.40
CA GLU A 69 -19.88 -4.65 2.75
C GLU A 69 -21.39 -4.45 2.62
N LYS A 70 -22.05 -4.02 3.70
CA LYS A 70 -23.48 -3.70 3.70
C LYS A 70 -23.80 -2.59 2.70
N TYR A 71 -23.01 -1.51 2.69
CA TYR A 71 -23.21 -0.41 1.74
C TYR A 71 -23.11 -0.88 0.29
N ILE A 72 -22.10 -1.69 -0.04
CA ILE A 72 -21.91 -2.24 -1.39
C ILE A 72 -23.09 -3.12 -1.79
N MET A 73 -23.56 -4.00 -0.89
CA MET A 73 -24.71 -4.88 -1.14
C MET A 73 -26.03 -4.12 -1.32
N GLU A 74 -26.23 -3.03 -0.57
CA GLU A 74 -27.48 -2.25 -0.60
C GLU A 74 -27.52 -1.23 -1.74
N ALA A 75 -26.38 -0.67 -2.13
CA ALA A 75 -26.33 0.43 -3.10
C ALA A 75 -26.32 -0.03 -4.57
N ASP A 76 -26.49 -1.32 -4.86
CA ASP A 76 -26.41 -1.91 -6.22
C ASP A 76 -25.23 -1.33 -7.01
N VAL A 77 -24.08 -1.21 -6.31
CA VAL A 77 -22.88 -0.59 -6.85
C VAL A 77 -22.29 -1.55 -7.86
N PHE A 78 -22.75 -1.46 -9.10
CA PHE A 78 -22.04 -2.04 -10.22
C PHE A 78 -20.66 -1.40 -10.31
N TYR A 79 -19.64 -2.20 -10.65
CA TYR A 79 -18.32 -1.70 -11.01
C TYR A 79 -18.47 -0.70 -12.18
N CYS A 80 -18.64 0.57 -11.84
CA CYS A 80 -18.69 1.67 -12.79
C CYS A 80 -17.25 2.13 -13.03
N GLU A 81 -16.91 2.39 -14.29
CA GLU A 81 -15.59 2.85 -14.71
C GLU A 81 -15.11 4.06 -13.90
N GLU A 82 -16.01 5.01 -13.61
CA GLU A 82 -15.74 6.21 -12.79
C GLU A 82 -15.26 5.89 -11.38
N ILE A 83 -15.84 4.88 -10.71
CA ILE A 83 -15.43 4.47 -9.35
C ILE A 83 -14.03 3.86 -9.37
N ILE A 84 -13.70 3.11 -10.42
CA ILE A 84 -12.38 2.49 -10.60
C ILE A 84 -11.35 3.57 -10.90
N GLU A 85 -11.66 4.53 -11.78
CA GLU A 85 -10.79 5.66 -12.09
C GLU A 85 -10.49 6.49 -10.84
N ASP A 86 -11.49 6.81 -10.03
CA ASP A 86 -11.32 7.52 -8.76
C ASP A 86 -10.41 6.75 -7.80
N ALA A 87 -10.59 5.43 -7.68
CA ALA A 87 -9.75 4.58 -6.83
C ALA A 87 -8.28 4.55 -7.32
N LEU A 88 -8.06 4.48 -8.63
CA LEU A 88 -6.73 4.51 -9.23
C LEU A 88 -6.06 5.88 -9.04
N GLU A 89 -6.79 6.98 -9.17
CA GLU A 89 -6.24 8.31 -8.93
C GLU A 89 -5.89 8.50 -7.45
N MET A 90 -6.74 8.03 -6.55
CA MET A 90 -6.46 8.00 -5.12
C MET A 90 -5.19 7.21 -4.80
N SER A 91 -4.96 6.07 -5.44
CA SER A 91 -3.77 5.24 -5.22
C SER A 91 -2.49 5.92 -5.76
N ARG A 92 -2.56 6.63 -6.88
CA ARG A 92 -1.46 7.47 -7.39
C ARG A 92 -1.10 8.59 -6.42
N LEU A 93 -2.11 9.26 -5.84
CA LEU A 93 -1.89 10.28 -4.82
C LEU A 93 -1.20 9.70 -3.59
N TRP A 94 -1.55 8.49 -3.15
CA TRP A 94 -0.87 7.85 -2.03
C TRP A 94 0.61 7.59 -2.29
N ILE A 95 0.97 7.13 -3.50
CA ILE A 95 2.37 6.91 -3.90
C ILE A 95 3.13 8.23 -3.91
N LYS A 96 2.53 9.28 -4.49
CA LYS A 96 3.12 10.62 -4.53
C LYS A 96 3.36 11.17 -3.13
N ASP A 97 2.33 11.17 -2.28
CA ASP A 97 2.41 11.67 -0.90
C ASP A 97 3.43 10.87 -0.08
N PHE A 98 3.49 9.55 -0.29
CA PHE A 98 4.51 8.71 0.34
C PHE A 98 5.91 9.12 -0.09
N TYR A 99 6.16 9.27 -1.40
CA TYR A 99 7.46 9.65 -1.96
C TYR A 99 7.93 11.02 -1.44
N GLU A 100 7.03 12.00 -1.38
CA GLU A 100 7.33 13.34 -0.87
C GLU A 100 7.68 13.33 0.63
N ALA A 101 7.11 12.40 1.40
CA ALA A 101 7.36 12.25 2.84
C ALA A 101 8.63 11.45 3.18
N VAL A 102 9.32 10.86 2.20
CA VAL A 102 10.53 10.04 2.43
C VAL A 102 11.66 10.91 3.03
N PRO A 103 12.28 10.49 4.14
CA PRO A 103 13.07 11.38 5.02
C PRO A 103 14.36 11.95 4.42
N ASN A 104 14.97 11.27 3.45
CA ASN A 104 16.28 11.67 2.90
C ASN A 104 16.43 11.20 1.44
N GLU A 105 17.43 11.74 0.76
CA GLU A 105 17.66 11.46 -0.66
C GLU A 105 17.99 10.00 -0.95
N GLU A 106 18.72 9.32 -0.07
CA GLU A 106 19.09 7.92 -0.29
C GLU A 106 17.88 7.00 -0.20
N ALA A 107 17.04 7.20 0.81
CA ALA A 107 15.75 6.53 0.89
C ALA A 107 14.86 6.87 -0.33
N ARG A 108 14.85 8.13 -0.80
CA ARG A 108 14.09 8.53 -2.01
C ARG A 108 14.58 7.81 -3.26
N ARG A 109 15.89 7.59 -3.41
CA ARG A 109 16.45 6.81 -4.52
C ARG A 109 16.01 5.35 -4.45
N ILE A 110 15.94 4.76 -3.25
CA ILE A 110 15.44 3.39 -3.08
C ILE A 110 13.97 3.32 -3.48
N VAL A 111 13.12 4.22 -2.96
CA VAL A 111 11.69 4.25 -3.31
C VAL A 111 11.50 4.45 -4.82
N ALA A 112 12.23 5.38 -5.45
CA ALA A 112 12.16 5.59 -6.90
C ALA A 112 12.47 4.31 -7.70
N LYS A 113 13.47 3.52 -7.29
CA LYS A 113 13.80 2.23 -7.92
C LYS A 113 12.71 1.18 -7.72
N LEU A 114 12.06 1.17 -6.56
CA LEU A 114 10.96 0.23 -6.29
C LEU A 114 9.73 0.56 -7.17
N ILE A 115 9.38 1.85 -7.27
CA ILE A 115 8.31 2.34 -8.15
C ILE A 115 8.61 1.98 -9.61
N ASP A 116 9.81 2.32 -10.10
CA ASP A 116 10.22 2.04 -11.48
C ASP A 116 10.18 0.54 -11.81
N LYS A 117 10.63 -0.30 -10.87
CA LYS A 117 10.55 -1.77 -11.00
C LYS A 117 9.10 -2.25 -11.09
N GLN A 118 8.21 -1.71 -10.27
CA GLN A 118 6.81 -2.13 -10.24
C GLN A 118 6.08 -1.71 -11.52
N ASP A 119 6.25 -0.46 -11.94
CA ASP A 119 5.64 0.07 -13.16
C ASP A 119 6.14 -0.68 -14.41
N THR A 120 7.45 -0.97 -14.47
CA THR A 120 8.03 -1.76 -15.56
C THR A 120 7.51 -3.20 -15.57
N GLY A 121 7.42 -3.83 -14.39
CA GLY A 121 6.84 -5.18 -14.25
C GLY A 121 5.41 -5.26 -14.76
N MET A 122 4.58 -4.29 -14.37
CA MET A 122 3.18 -4.20 -14.79
C MET A 122 3.05 -3.99 -16.30
N ILE A 123 3.91 -3.15 -16.91
CA ILE A 123 3.96 -2.97 -18.36
C ILE A 123 4.32 -4.28 -19.07
N MET A 124 5.30 -5.03 -18.59
CA MET A 124 5.70 -6.31 -19.19
C MET A 124 4.58 -7.35 -19.13
N GLU A 125 3.85 -7.43 -18.02
CA GLU A 125 2.69 -8.33 -17.88
C GLU A 125 1.56 -7.97 -18.86
N ILE A 126 1.23 -6.68 -19.01
CA ILE A 126 0.17 -6.20 -19.91
C ILE A 126 0.57 -6.41 -21.38
N THR A 127 1.83 -6.16 -21.72
CA THR A 127 2.33 -6.25 -23.09
C THR A 127 2.70 -7.67 -23.52
N GLY A 128 2.61 -8.65 -22.60
CA GLY A 128 3.01 -10.04 -22.85
C GLY A 128 4.51 -10.22 -23.09
N GLN A 129 5.32 -9.24 -22.68
CA GLN A 129 6.78 -9.25 -22.78
C GLN A 129 7.41 -9.75 -21.47
N ALA A 130 6.86 -10.81 -20.88
CA ALA A 130 7.51 -11.50 -19.78
C ALA A 130 8.64 -12.38 -20.34
N ASP A 131 9.85 -11.82 -20.36
CA ASP A 131 11.16 -12.41 -20.69
C ASP A 131 11.18 -13.79 -21.39
N THR A 132 11.47 -13.75 -22.69
CA THR A 132 12.34 -14.75 -23.31
C THR A 132 13.77 -14.25 -23.10
N LEU A 133 14.47 -14.67 -22.04
CA LEU A 133 15.94 -14.78 -21.95
C LEU A 133 16.38 -15.35 -20.60
#